data_AF-A0A2H6KEI5-F1
#
_entry.id   AF-A0A2H6KEI5-F1
#
_cell.length_a   1.000
_cell.length_b   1.000
_cell.length_c   1.000
_cell.angle_alpha   90.00
_cell.angle_beta   90.00
_cell.angle_gamma   90.00
#
_symmetry.space_group_name_H-M   'P 1'
#
loop_
_entity.id
_entity.type
_entity.pdbx_description
1 polymer ?
#
loop_
_entity_poly.entity_id
_entity_poly.type
_entity_poly.pdbx_seq_one_letter_code
_entity_poly.pdbx_strand_id
1 'polypeptide(L)'
;MAWPTTGGIRLDQSAPTNVKVVPVKDDEDYKEADSLTVAVKINGTTRITRRFDPKCGVNEVFKWVEKHLENSEAAFYTLLQTVPNRRFVKYANGSIEIIKQNDPPMDIGNASLAEAGFESHEMFMFRCD
;
A
#
# COMPACT_ATOMS: atom_id res chain seq x y z
N MET A 1 -28.36 26.80 33.11
CA MET A 1 -27.80 26.91 31.74
C MET A 1 -26.81 25.78 31.57
N ALA A 2 -27.19 24.73 30.82
CA ALA A 2 -26.33 23.58 30.55
C ALA A 2 -25.74 23.73 29.14
N TRP A 3 -24.41 23.60 29.04
CA TRP A 3 -23.73 23.54 27.75
C TRP A 3 -24.01 22.18 27.08
N PRO A 4 -24.16 22.10 25.75
CA PRO A 4 -24.32 20.81 25.09
C PRO A 4 -22.98 20.09 25.08
N THR A 5 -22.89 18.93 25.73
CA THR A 5 -21.77 18.01 25.56
C THR A 5 -21.91 17.32 24.22
N THR A 6 -21.48 17.99 23.15
CA THR A 6 -21.27 17.35 21.85
C THR A 6 -20.10 16.38 22.02
N GLY A 7 -20.38 15.08 21.89
CA GLY A 7 -19.37 14.03 21.89
C GLY A 7 -18.31 14.35 20.84
N GLY A 8 -17.11 14.69 21.31
CA GLY A 8 -15.96 14.93 20.45
C GLY A 8 -15.57 13.61 19.78
N ILE A 9 -15.75 13.54 18.46
CA ILE A 9 -15.10 12.51 17.65
C ILE A 9 -13.61 12.86 17.67
N ARG A 10 -12.78 11.91 18.11
CA ARG A 10 -11.33 12.12 18.08
C ARG A 10 -10.87 12.15 16.63
N LEU A 11 -10.06 13.15 16.29
CA LEU A 11 -9.49 13.33 14.95
C LEU A 11 -8.51 12.19 14.55
N ASP A 12 -8.19 11.27 15.47
CA ASP A 12 -7.38 10.08 15.20
C ASP A 12 -8.19 8.91 14.60
N GLN A 13 -9.52 9.05 14.52
CA GLN A 13 -10.42 8.12 13.88
C GLN A 13 -10.84 8.61 12.49
N SER A 14 -9.88 8.95 11.63
CA SER A 14 -10.15 8.76 10.20
C SER A 14 -10.36 7.25 10.03
N ALA A 15 -11.62 6.83 10.04
CA ALA A 15 -11.96 5.47 9.68
C ALA A 15 -11.32 5.25 8.29
N PRO A 16 -10.40 4.28 8.14
CA PRO A 16 -9.84 4.01 6.82
C PRO A 16 -11.02 3.84 5.86
N THR A 17 -10.97 4.53 4.73
CA THR A 17 -12.04 4.46 3.74
C THR A 17 -12.31 3.00 3.46
N ASN A 18 -13.53 2.54 3.76
CA ASN A 18 -13.88 1.13 3.66
C ASN A 18 -13.88 0.75 2.18
N VAL A 19 -12.75 0.26 1.67
CA VAL A 19 -12.64 -0.17 0.28
C VAL A 19 -13.25 -1.56 0.15
N LYS A 20 -14.20 -1.76 -0.75
CA LYS A 20 -14.70 -3.10 -1.04
C LYS A 20 -13.61 -3.87 -1.78
N VAL A 21 -13.33 -5.08 -1.29
CA VAL A 21 -12.35 -5.98 -1.91
C VAL A 21 -13.08 -6.94 -2.84
N VAL A 22 -12.67 -7.00 -4.09
CA VAL A 22 -13.20 -7.94 -5.08
C VAL A 22 -12.20 -9.07 -5.32
N PRO A 23 -12.66 -10.33 -5.39
CA PRO A 23 -11.79 -11.44 -5.77
C PRO A 23 -11.43 -11.30 -7.25
N VAL A 24 -10.15 -11.07 -7.54
CA VAL A 24 -9.63 -11.03 -8.91
C VAL A 24 -8.87 -12.31 -9.20
N LYS A 25 -8.95 -12.79 -10.45
CA LYS A 25 -8.04 -13.82 -10.95
C LYS A 25 -6.66 -13.17 -11.10
N ASP A 26 -5.76 -13.43 -10.16
CA ASP A 26 -4.40 -12.91 -10.21
C ASP A 26 -3.71 -13.28 -11.54
N ASP A 27 -2.90 -12.36 -12.07
CA ASP A 27 -2.03 -12.70 -13.20
C ASP A 27 -0.99 -13.76 -12.76
N GLU A 28 -0.35 -14.45 -13.70
CA GLU A 28 0.66 -15.47 -13.33
C GLU A 28 1.76 -14.90 -12.42
N ASP A 29 2.03 -15.63 -11.33
CA ASP A 29 3.15 -15.39 -10.43
C ASP A 29 4.48 -15.49 -11.18
N TYR A 30 5.45 -14.66 -10.80
CA TYR A 30 6.84 -14.85 -11.22
C TYR A 30 7.39 -16.15 -10.61
N LYS A 31 7.98 -17.02 -11.45
CA LYS A 31 8.32 -18.41 -11.08
C LYS A 31 9.81 -18.64 -10.83
N GLU A 32 10.66 -17.63 -11.06
CA GLU A 32 12.11 -17.78 -10.90
C GLU A 32 12.51 -17.74 -9.41
N ALA A 33 13.71 -18.27 -9.12
CA ALA A 33 14.17 -18.50 -7.76
C ALA A 33 14.46 -17.21 -6.98
N ASP A 34 14.72 -16.11 -7.68
CA ASP A 34 14.99 -14.78 -7.14
C ASP A 34 13.73 -13.94 -6.93
N SER A 35 12.53 -14.54 -7.07
CA SER A 35 11.26 -13.83 -6.88
C SER A 35 11.12 -13.13 -5.52
N LEU A 36 10.50 -11.96 -5.52
CA LEU A 36 10.10 -11.24 -4.32
C LEU A 36 8.64 -11.57 -4.00
N THR A 37 8.37 -12.09 -2.81
CA THR A 37 7.02 -12.37 -2.35
C THR A 37 6.46 -11.16 -1.61
N VAL A 38 5.40 -10.55 -2.15
CA VAL A 38 4.73 -9.41 -1.55
C VAL A 38 3.36 -9.82 -1.04
N ALA A 39 3.13 -9.62 0.26
CA ALA A 39 1.83 -9.80 0.89
C ALA A 39 1.24 -8.45 1.29
N VAL A 40 -0.03 -8.21 0.95
CA VAL A 40 -0.73 -6.96 1.27
C VAL A 40 -2.00 -7.26 2.04
N LYS A 41 -2.15 -6.62 3.19
CA LYS A 41 -3.34 -6.71 4.05
C LYS A 41 -4.24 -5.50 3.79
N ILE A 42 -5.41 -5.75 3.19
CA ILE A 42 -6.41 -4.74 2.86
C ILE A 42 -7.48 -4.74 3.97
N ASN A 43 -7.83 -3.56 4.49
CA ASN A 43 -8.80 -3.34 5.58
C ASN A 43 -8.56 -4.18 6.85
N GLY A 44 -7.34 -4.68 7.05
CA GLY A 44 -7.01 -5.47 8.23
C GLY A 44 -7.59 -6.89 8.27
N THR A 45 -8.27 -7.36 7.21
CA THR A 45 -8.89 -8.69 7.18
C THR A 45 -8.50 -9.50 5.95
N THR A 46 -8.54 -8.90 4.77
CA THR A 46 -8.18 -9.59 3.53
C THR A 46 -6.69 -9.52 3.27
N ARG A 47 -6.08 -10.66 2.98
CA ARG A 47 -4.67 -10.76 2.58
C ARG A 47 -4.59 -11.26 1.15
N ILE A 48 -3.92 -10.49 0.29
CA ILE A 48 -3.50 -10.90 -1.04
C ILE A 48 -1.99 -11.12 -1.03
N THR A 49 -1.49 -12.07 -1.83
CA THR A 49 -0.05 -12.38 -1.88
C THR A 49 0.32 -12.78 -3.29
N ARG A 50 1.42 -12.23 -3.80
CA ARG A 50 1.89 -12.44 -5.16
C ARG A 50 3.42 -12.44 -5.22
N ARG A 51 3.98 -13.15 -6.19
CA ARG A 51 5.41 -13.12 -6.50
C ARG A 51 5.72 -12.18 -7.66
N PHE A 52 6.72 -11.33 -7.47
CA PHE A 52 7.18 -10.34 -8.44
C PHE A 52 8.63 -10.58 -8.84
N ASP A 53 8.96 -10.18 -10.07
CA ASP A 53 10.35 -10.01 -10.53
C ASP A 53 10.98 -8.83 -9.76
N PRO A 54 12.15 -8.99 -9.13
CA PRO A 54 12.87 -7.90 -8.47
C PRO A 54 13.10 -6.65 -9.34
N LYS A 55 13.16 -6.83 -10.67
CA LYS A 55 13.38 -5.76 -11.65
C LYS A 55 12.09 -5.04 -12.05
N CYS A 56 10.92 -5.53 -11.64
CA CYS A 56 9.67 -4.85 -11.94
C CYS A 56 9.57 -3.52 -11.15
N GLY A 57 8.83 -2.56 -11.69
CA GLY A 57 8.67 -1.26 -11.04
C GLY A 57 7.73 -1.32 -9.83
N VAL A 58 7.96 -0.45 -8.85
CA VAL A 58 7.08 -0.32 -7.66
C VAL A 58 5.61 -0.06 -8.05
N ASN A 59 5.37 0.65 -9.15
CA ASN A 59 4.03 0.90 -9.68
C ASN A 59 3.24 -0.38 -10.01
N GLU A 60 3.92 -1.48 -10.39
CA GLU A 60 3.25 -2.75 -10.69
C GLU A 60 2.64 -3.39 -9.44
N VAL A 61 3.25 -3.19 -8.26
CA VAL A 61 2.67 -3.62 -6.98
C VAL A 61 1.40 -2.83 -6.69
N PHE A 62 1.42 -1.51 -6.88
CA PHE A 62 0.21 -0.68 -6.70
C PHE A 62 -0.90 -1.06 -7.67
N LYS A 63 -0.60 -1.22 -8.97
CA LYS A 63 -1.59 -1.67 -9.96
C LYS A 63 -2.19 -3.02 -9.59
N TRP A 64 -1.37 -3.97 -9.13
CA TRP A 64 -1.85 -5.27 -8.68
C TRP A 64 -2.80 -5.12 -7.49
N VAL A 65 -2.45 -4.34 -6.47
CA VAL A 65 -3.34 -4.09 -5.32
C VAL A 65 -4.64 -3.41 -5.77
N GLU A 66 -4.56 -2.41 -6.65
CA GLU A 66 -5.70 -1.67 -7.18
C GLU A 66 -6.71 -2.56 -7.92
N LYS A 67 -6.27 -3.64 -8.58
CA LYS A 67 -7.20 -4.62 -9.20
C LYS A 67 -8.18 -5.20 -8.18
N HIS A 68 -7.74 -5.41 -6.94
CA HIS A 68 -8.55 -5.98 -5.86
C HIS A 68 -9.47 -4.95 -5.20
N LEU A 69 -9.46 -3.68 -5.61
CA LEU A 69 -10.25 -2.60 -5.03
C LEU A 69 -11.42 -2.22 -5.95
N GLU A 70 -12.63 -2.14 -5.38
CA GLU A 70 -13.80 -1.63 -6.10
C GLU A 70 -13.94 -0.12 -5.88
N ASN A 71 -13.90 0.68 -6.96
CA ASN A 71 -14.21 2.11 -6.99
C ASN A 71 -13.58 2.94 -5.86
N SER A 72 -12.24 3.03 -5.82
CA SER A 72 -11.55 3.92 -4.89
C SER A 72 -11.30 5.29 -5.54
N GLU A 73 -11.97 6.33 -5.04
CA GLU A 73 -11.71 7.74 -5.35
C GLU A 73 -10.63 8.34 -4.44
N ALA A 74 -9.77 7.49 -3.85
CA ALA A 74 -8.76 7.94 -2.90
C ALA A 74 -7.76 8.91 -3.55
N ALA A 75 -7.37 9.94 -2.81
CA ALA A 75 -6.40 10.92 -3.29
C ALA A 75 -4.98 10.31 -3.30
N PHE A 76 -4.72 9.36 -2.40
CA PHE A 76 -3.49 8.60 -2.37
C PHE A 76 -3.67 7.19 -1.77
N TYR A 77 -2.78 6.29 -2.19
CA TYR A 77 -2.72 4.90 -1.77
C TYR A 77 -1.42 4.65 -1.02
N THR A 78 -1.50 4.07 0.18
CA THR A 78 -0.33 3.83 1.02
C THR A 78 -0.13 2.34 1.30
N LEU A 79 1.06 1.83 0.99
CA LEU A 79 1.56 0.55 1.50
C LEU A 79 2.46 0.83 2.71
N LEU A 80 1.98 0.47 3.90
CA LEU A 80 2.64 0.68 5.17
C LEU A 80 3.29 -0.61 5.67
N GLN A 81 4.58 -0.56 5.98
CA GLN A 81 5.30 -1.58 6.70
C GLN A 81 5.71 -1.06 8.07
N THR A 82 5.57 -1.87 9.12
CA THR A 82 5.90 -1.48 10.49
C THR A 82 7.33 -1.80 10.88
N VAL A 83 7.94 -2.82 10.27
CA VAL A 83 9.30 -3.28 10.55
C VAL A 83 10.01 -3.67 9.25
N PRO A 84 11.00 -2.89 8.78
CA PRO A 84 11.30 -1.52 9.21
C PRO A 84 10.10 -0.58 8.90
N ASN A 85 10.01 0.54 9.63
CA ASN A 85 8.92 1.51 9.41
C ASN A 85 9.14 2.25 8.09
N ARG A 86 8.41 1.84 7.06
CA ARG A 86 8.47 2.39 5.70
C ARG A 86 7.07 2.57 5.15
N ARG A 87 6.87 3.64 4.38
CA ARG A 87 5.60 3.92 3.69
C ARG A 87 5.90 4.15 2.23
N PHE A 88 5.21 3.44 1.36
CA PHE A 88 5.19 3.69 -0.06
C PHE A 88 3.86 4.37 -0.37
N VAL A 89 3.89 5.56 -0.94
CA VAL A 89 2.71 6.39 -1.20
C VAL A 89 2.60 6.61 -2.70
N LYS A 90 1.48 6.20 -3.30
CA LYS A 90 1.13 6.51 -4.69
C LYS A 90 0.06 7.61 -4.70
N TYR A 91 0.36 8.72 -5.36
CA TYR A 91 -0.53 9.86 -5.48
C TYR A 91 -1.40 9.76 -6.73
N ALA A 92 -2.54 10.47 -6.75
CA ALA A 92 -3.45 10.53 -7.89
C ALA A 92 -2.81 11.02 -9.21
N ASN A 93 -1.72 11.79 -9.13
CA ASN A 93 -0.96 12.22 -10.32
C ASN A 93 -0.04 11.12 -10.90
N GLY A 94 0.01 9.93 -10.27
CA GLY A 94 0.83 8.80 -10.68
C GLY A 94 2.24 8.76 -10.08
N SER A 95 2.67 9.79 -9.35
CA SER A 95 3.96 9.78 -8.64
C SER A 95 3.94 8.81 -7.46
N ILE A 96 5.10 8.25 -7.13
CA ILE A 96 5.26 7.28 -6.04
C ILE A 96 6.45 7.68 -5.19
N GLU A 97 6.24 7.85 -3.89
CA GLU A 97 7.29 8.19 -2.94
C GLU A 97 7.48 7.11 -1.88
N ILE A 98 8.71 6.99 -1.40
CA ILE A 98 9.04 6.26 -0.17
C ILE A 98 9.33 7.24 0.96
N ILE A 99 8.69 7.01 2.10
CA ILE A 99 8.89 7.77 3.34
C ILE A 99 9.43 6.80 4.38
N LYS A 100 10.63 7.11 4.89
CA LYS A 100 11.30 6.37 5.98
C LYS A 100 11.35 7.26 7.22
N GLN A 101 11.48 6.66 8.40
CA GLN A 101 11.32 7.37 9.69
C GLN A 101 12.24 8.59 9.86
N ASN A 102 13.47 8.56 9.33
CA ASN A 102 14.48 9.61 9.54
C ASN A 102 14.99 10.25 8.23
N ASP A 103 14.41 9.87 7.09
CA ASP A 103 14.86 10.34 5.78
C ASP A 103 13.78 11.22 5.14
N PRO A 104 14.16 12.21 4.31
CA PRO A 104 13.19 12.94 3.50
C PRO A 104 12.47 11.99 2.53
N PRO A 105 11.22 12.31 2.14
CA PRO A 105 10.52 11.58 1.08
C PRO A 105 11.36 11.54 -0.20
N MET A 106 11.38 10.39 -0.86
CA MET A 106 12.13 10.16 -2.08
C MET A 106 11.23 9.60 -3.17
N ASP A 107 11.27 10.20 -4.36
CA ASP A 107 10.57 9.68 -5.54
C ASP A 107 11.20 8.37 -6.01
N ILE A 108 10.34 7.37 -6.19
CA ILE A 108 10.68 6.01 -6.60
C ILE A 108 9.74 5.50 -7.70
N GLY A 109 9.02 6.39 -8.39
CA GLY A 109 8.08 6.01 -9.46
C GLY A 109 8.70 5.16 -10.58
N ASN A 110 9.99 5.37 -10.85
CA ASN A 110 10.76 4.64 -11.86
C ASN A 110 11.73 3.60 -11.27
N ALA A 111 11.77 3.43 -9.95
CA ALA A 111 12.64 2.46 -9.31
C ALA A 111 12.06 1.04 -9.48
N SER A 112 12.94 0.08 -9.68
CA SER A 112 12.62 -1.33 -9.51
C SER A 112 12.34 -1.67 -8.04
N LEU A 113 11.71 -2.80 -7.77
CA LEU A 113 11.49 -3.29 -6.41
C LEU A 113 12.81 -3.44 -5.64
N ALA A 114 13.85 -3.98 -6.31
CA ALA A 114 15.18 -4.11 -5.72
C ALA A 114 15.78 -2.74 -5.34
N GLU A 115 15.70 -1.74 -6.22
CA GLU A 115 16.20 -0.38 -5.95
C GLU A 115 15.39 0.34 -4.86
N ALA A 116 14.09 0.09 -4.79
CA ALA A 116 13.22 0.59 -3.73
C ALA A 116 13.43 -0.13 -2.38
N GLY A 117 14.29 -1.15 -2.35
CA GLY A 117 14.69 -1.88 -1.16
C GLY A 117 13.67 -2.93 -0.70
N PHE A 118 12.87 -3.47 -1.62
CA PHE A 118 12.04 -4.64 -1.31
C PHE A 118 12.94 -5.86 -1.10
N GLU A 119 12.71 -6.55 0.00
CA GLU A 119 13.37 -7.81 0.32
C GLU A 119 12.60 -9.02 -0.23
N SER A 120 13.15 -10.22 -0.08
CA SER A 120 12.55 -11.45 -0.62
C SER A 120 11.12 -11.71 -0.10
N HIS A 121 10.79 -11.23 1.09
CA HIS A 121 9.48 -11.38 1.71
C HIS A 121 9.05 -10.07 2.35
N GLU A 122 8.06 -9.43 1.76
CA GLU A 122 7.53 -8.16 2.24
C GLU A 122 6.07 -8.31 2.66
N MET A 123 5.71 -7.62 3.75
CA MET A 123 4.33 -7.57 4.23
C MET A 123 3.91 -6.13 4.50
N PHE A 124 2.85 -5.71 3.81
CA PHE A 124 2.31 -4.36 3.91
C PHE A 124 0.87 -4.37 4.43
N MET A 125 0.52 -3.31 5.14
CA MET A 125 -0.86 -2.90 5.35
C MET A 125 -1.22 -1.84 4.31
N PHE A 126 -2.34 -2.04 3.63
CA PHE A 126 -2.83 -1.09 2.65
C PHE A 126 -3.78 -0.08 3.30
N ARG A 127 -3.65 1.19 2.92
CA ARG A 127 -4.55 2.28 3.30
C ARG A 127 -4.90 3.15 2.10
N CYS A 128 -6.15 3.60 2.08
CA CYS A 128 -6.68 4.60 1.17
C CYS A 128 -7.07 5.82 1.99
N ASP A 129 -6.58 6.98 1.59
CA ASP A 129 -6.81 8.26 2.26
C ASP A 129 -7.17 9.35 1.22
#